data_AF-A0A936ECR5-F1
#
_entry.id   AF-A0A936ECR5-F1
#
_cell.length_a   1.000
_cell.length_b   1.000
_cell.length_c   1.000
_cell.angle_alpha   90.00
_cell.angle_beta   90.00
_cell.angle_gamma   90.00
#
_symmetry.space_group_name_H-M   'P 1'
#
loop_
_entity.id
_entity.type
_entity.pdbx_description
1 polymer ?
#
loop_
_entity_poly.entity_id
_entity_poly.type
_entity_poly.pdbx_seq_one_letter_code
_entity_poly.pdbx_strand_id
1 'polypeptide(L)'
;MPTLAPTELPTPEAERLWVEIAGQVREACILRRQGRHHATTQILERTLPPLIRSWSAECALPAAEAKARLNQLFSEEQARVESHWIMARFLSDDPAAARRLSAFPSEPTSMSAAAMWFPAIAPRRIPLDDVADMIDAARELDRSTVPAAR
;
A
#
# COMPACT_ATOMS: atom_id res chain seq x y z
N MET A 1 15.24 -29.55 -24.07
CA MET A 1 15.11 -28.11 -24.36
C MET A 1 13.99 -27.58 -23.49
N PRO A 2 14.27 -26.81 -22.42
CA PRO A 2 13.21 -26.15 -21.68
C PRO A 2 12.68 -24.99 -22.52
N THR A 3 11.45 -25.12 -23.01
CA THR A 3 10.69 -24.02 -23.60
C THR A 3 10.52 -22.96 -22.52
N LEU A 4 11.23 -21.83 -22.66
CA LEU A 4 10.98 -20.64 -21.88
C LEU A 4 9.55 -20.20 -22.21
N ALA A 5 8.64 -20.38 -21.25
CA ALA A 5 7.28 -19.85 -21.36
C ALA A 5 7.36 -18.36 -21.69
N PRO A 6 6.47 -17.84 -22.54
CA PRO A 6 6.41 -16.40 -22.77
C PRO A 6 6.11 -15.75 -21.43
N THR A 7 7.06 -14.96 -20.93
CA THR A 7 6.82 -14.02 -19.85
C THR A 7 5.84 -12.98 -20.42
N GLU A 8 4.54 -13.27 -20.35
CA GLU A 8 3.50 -12.34 -20.79
C GLU A 8 3.67 -11.05 -19.98
N LEU A 9 4.13 -10.01 -20.67
CA LEU A 9 4.23 -8.68 -20.10
C LEU A 9 2.81 -8.23 -19.73
N PRO A 10 2.63 -7.56 -18.57
CA PRO A 10 1.32 -7.04 -18.20
C PRO A 10 0.79 -6.13 -19.30
N THR A 11 -0.53 -6.19 -19.55
CA THR A 11 -1.17 -5.33 -20.54
C THR A 11 -0.99 -3.86 -20.13
N PRO A 12 -0.92 -2.91 -21.09
CA PRO A 12 -0.80 -1.49 -20.76
C PRO A 12 -1.97 -0.99 -19.90
N GLU A 13 -3.15 -1.61 -20.03
CA GLU A 13 -4.29 -1.31 -19.16
C GLU A 13 -4.09 -1.87 -17.74
N ALA A 14 -3.56 -3.08 -17.59
CA ALA A 14 -3.19 -3.62 -16.28
C ALA A 14 -2.13 -2.74 -15.58
N GLU A 15 -1.15 -2.21 -16.32
CA GLU A 15 -0.16 -1.29 -15.77
C GLU A 15 -0.79 0.04 -15.33
N ARG A 16 -1.69 0.61 -16.14
CA ARG A 16 -2.41 1.82 -15.79
C ARG A 16 -3.24 1.64 -14.52
N LEU A 17 -4.03 0.57 -14.45
CA LEU A 17 -4.84 0.24 -13.27
C LEU A 17 -3.98 0.00 -12.04
N TRP A 18 -2.81 -0.61 -12.21
CA TRP A 18 -1.85 -0.82 -11.12
C TRP A 18 -1.37 0.50 -10.52
N VAL A 19 -1.00 1.46 -11.35
CA VAL A 19 -0.60 2.81 -10.91
C VAL A 19 -1.75 3.51 -10.19
N GLU A 20 -2.98 3.37 -10.68
CA GLU A 20 -4.16 3.97 -10.05
C GLU A 20 -4.47 3.36 -8.69
N ILE A 21 -4.42 2.03 -8.56
CA ILE A 21 -4.57 1.32 -7.29
C ILE A 21 -3.52 1.79 -6.30
N ALA A 22 -2.24 1.87 -6.71
CA ALA A 22 -1.15 2.36 -5.86
C ALA A 22 -1.42 3.79 -5.36
N GLY A 23 -1.90 4.66 -6.24
CA GLY A 23 -2.29 6.03 -5.89
C GLY A 23 -3.42 6.08 -4.85
N GLN A 24 -4.47 5.29 -5.04
CA GLN A 24 -5.61 5.25 -4.10
C GLN A 24 -5.21 4.68 -2.73
N VAL A 25 -4.38 3.64 -2.71
CA VAL A 25 -3.86 3.06 -1.45
C VAL A 25 -3.03 4.10 -0.69
N ARG A 26 -2.15 4.82 -1.41
CA ARG A 26 -1.34 5.88 -0.83
C ARG A 26 -2.20 7.00 -0.24
N GLU A 27 -3.19 7.48 -1.00
CA GLU A 27 -4.12 8.52 -0.55
C GLU A 27 -4.90 8.07 0.69
N ALA A 28 -5.43 6.85 0.69
CA ALA A 28 -6.12 6.29 1.85
C ALA A 28 -5.22 6.27 3.10
N CYS A 29 -3.95 5.90 2.95
CA CYS A 29 -2.96 5.90 4.04
C CYS A 29 -2.69 7.32 4.57
N ILE A 30 -2.53 8.30 3.68
CA ILE A 30 -2.32 9.71 4.04
C ILE A 30 -3.54 10.26 4.79
N LEU A 31 -4.75 10.08 4.25
CA LEU A 31 -5.99 10.54 4.86
C LEU A 31 -6.19 9.93 6.25
N ARG A 32 -5.86 8.66 6.44
CA ARG A 32 -5.93 8.00 7.74
C ARG A 32 -4.99 8.66 8.76
N ARG A 33 -3.77 9.02 8.35
CA ARG A 33 -2.80 9.73 9.20
C ARG A 33 -3.26 11.14 9.56
N GLN A 34 -4.03 11.78 8.67
CA GLN A 34 -4.66 13.07 8.92
C GLN A 34 -5.95 12.99 9.77
N GLY A 35 -6.37 11.79 10.19
CA GLY A 35 -7.62 11.59 10.94
C GLY A 35 -8.89 11.68 10.08
N ARG A 36 -8.77 11.72 8.74
CA ARG A 36 -9.89 11.85 7.79
C ARG A 36 -10.53 10.49 7.50
N HIS A 37 -10.99 9.81 8.55
CA HIS A 37 -11.48 8.43 8.48
C HIS A 37 -12.62 8.22 7.49
N HIS A 38 -13.58 9.15 7.40
CA HIS A 38 -14.69 9.03 6.44
C HIS A 38 -14.20 8.99 4.98
N ALA A 39 -13.23 9.84 4.63
CA ALA A 39 -12.65 9.87 3.28
C ALA A 39 -11.82 8.60 3.01
N THR A 40 -11.07 8.11 4.00
CA THR A 40 -10.39 6.81 3.92
C THR A 40 -11.37 5.68 3.63
N THR A 41 -12.49 5.61 4.36
CA THR A 41 -13.53 4.59 4.17
C THR A 41 -14.12 4.65 2.76
N GLN A 42 -14.39 5.85 2.22
CA GLN A 42 -14.87 5.99 0.85
C GLN A 42 -13.90 5.38 -0.16
N ILE A 43 -12.59 5.59 -0.02
CA ILE A 43 -11.60 5.00 -0.93
C ILE A 43 -11.57 3.48 -0.80
N LEU A 44 -11.52 2.95 0.42
CA LEU A 44 -11.41 1.52 0.68
C LEU A 44 -12.65 0.73 0.25
N GLU A 45 -13.84 1.28 0.43
CA GLU A 45 -15.10 0.57 0.18
C GLU A 45 -15.68 0.82 -1.21
N ARG A 46 -15.42 1.99 -1.81
CA ARG A 46 -16.09 2.40 -3.06
C ARG A 46 -15.14 2.52 -4.24
N THR A 47 -13.93 3.03 -4.03
CA THR A 47 -12.99 3.33 -5.12
C THR A 47 -12.06 2.17 -5.45
N LEU A 48 -11.41 1.58 -4.44
CA LEU A 48 -10.44 0.50 -4.63
C LEU A 48 -11.03 -0.81 -5.16
N PRO A 49 -12.18 -1.31 -4.66
CA PRO A 49 -12.72 -2.60 -5.09
C PRO A 49 -12.97 -2.71 -6.61
N PRO A 50 -13.61 -1.75 -7.31
CA PRO A 50 -13.78 -1.85 -8.76
C PRO A 50 -12.46 -1.80 -9.54
N LEU A 51 -11.48 -1.02 -9.07
CA LEU A 51 -10.15 -0.95 -9.71
C LEU A 51 -9.40 -2.29 -9.60
N ILE A 52 -9.42 -2.91 -8.41
CA ILE A 52 -8.79 -4.20 -8.18
C ILE A 52 -9.44 -5.30 -9.03
N ARG A 53 -10.78 -5.31 -9.14
CA ARG A 53 -11.48 -6.26 -10.02
C ARG A 53 -11.06 -6.09 -11.48
N SER A 54 -11.04 -4.86 -11.97
CA SER A 54 -10.63 -4.55 -13.34
C SER A 54 -9.19 -4.98 -13.60
N TRP A 55 -8.27 -4.65 -12.68
CA TRP A 55 -6.87 -5.07 -12.77
C TRP A 55 -6.71 -6.59 -12.76
N SER A 56 -7.45 -7.29 -11.90
CA SER A 56 -7.37 -8.75 -11.80
C SER A 56 -7.81 -9.46 -13.08
N ALA A 57 -8.76 -8.88 -13.81
CA ALA A 57 -9.21 -9.39 -15.11
C ALA A 57 -8.16 -9.15 -16.20
N GLU A 58 -7.45 -8.02 -16.15
CA GLU A 58 -6.47 -7.60 -17.17
C GLU A 58 -5.07 -8.20 -16.97
N CYS A 59 -4.70 -8.56 -15.73
CA CYS A 59 -3.33 -8.96 -15.41
C CYS A 59 -2.96 -10.40 -15.82
N ALA A 60 -3.94 -11.22 -16.23
CA ALA A 60 -3.77 -12.62 -16.62
C ALA A 60 -3.03 -13.52 -15.59
N LEU A 61 -2.94 -13.10 -14.33
CA LEU A 61 -2.28 -13.88 -13.27
C LEU A 61 -3.23 -14.87 -12.60
N PRO A 62 -2.71 -16.00 -12.09
CA PRO A 62 -3.45 -16.84 -11.16
C PRO A 62 -3.92 -16.05 -9.94
N ALA A 63 -5.12 -16.34 -9.43
CA ALA A 63 -5.70 -15.59 -8.31
C ALA A 63 -4.80 -15.51 -7.06
N ALA A 64 -4.02 -16.56 -6.78
CA ALA A 64 -3.07 -16.58 -5.67
C ALA A 64 -1.91 -15.59 -5.88
N GLU A 65 -1.37 -15.51 -7.10
CA GLU A 65 -0.28 -14.60 -7.45
C GLU A 65 -0.76 -13.15 -7.55
N ALA A 66 -1.94 -12.94 -8.11
CA ALA A 66 -2.59 -11.62 -8.15
C ALA A 66 -2.79 -11.06 -6.73
N LYS A 67 -3.28 -11.91 -5.81
CA LYS A 67 -3.43 -11.55 -4.39
C LYS A 67 -2.08 -11.24 -3.73
N ALA A 68 -1.07 -12.07 -3.97
CA ALA A 68 0.27 -11.85 -3.43
C ALA A 68 0.85 -10.50 -3.89
N ARG A 69 0.71 -10.17 -5.18
CA ARG A 69 1.13 -8.87 -5.73
C ARG A 69 0.40 -7.70 -5.08
N LEU A 70 -0.93 -7.75 -4.96
CA LEU A 70 -1.70 -6.69 -4.31
C LEU A 70 -1.29 -6.49 -2.85
N ASN A 71 -1.09 -7.59 -2.12
CA ASN A 71 -0.61 -7.53 -0.73
C ASN A 71 0.78 -6.89 -0.62
N GLN A 72 1.67 -7.21 -1.56
CA GLN A 72 2.99 -6.59 -1.64
C GLN A 72 2.86 -5.08 -1.90
N LEU A 73 2.08 -4.67 -2.90
CA LEU A 73 1.82 -3.25 -3.20
C LEU A 73 1.32 -2.51 -1.95
N PHE A 74 0.32 -3.08 -1.27
CA PHE A 74 -0.29 -2.43 -0.11
C PHE A 74 0.71 -2.29 1.03
N SER A 75 1.54 -3.32 1.25
CA SER A 75 2.60 -3.29 2.27
C SER A 75 3.66 -2.23 1.96
N GLU A 76 4.08 -2.15 0.70
CA GLU A 76 5.08 -1.17 0.23
C GLU A 76 4.56 0.27 0.36
N GLU A 77 3.33 0.54 -0.07
CA GLU A 77 2.75 1.88 0.02
C GLU A 77 2.52 2.31 1.47
N GLN A 78 2.10 1.39 2.34
CA GLN A 78 2.01 1.67 3.78
C GLN A 78 3.37 1.99 4.39
N ALA A 79 4.41 1.22 4.05
CA ALA A 79 5.76 1.45 4.54
C ALA A 79 6.33 2.79 4.03
N ARG A 80 6.05 3.15 2.78
CA ARG A 80 6.45 4.44 2.18
C ARG A 80 5.80 5.62 2.91
N VAL A 81 4.49 5.58 3.09
CA VAL A 81 3.76 6.64 3.80
C VAL A 81 4.24 6.74 5.25
N GLU A 82 4.46 5.61 5.93
CA GLU A 82 4.94 5.62 7.30
C GLU A 82 6.35 6.21 7.41
N SER A 83 7.26 5.83 6.51
CA SER A 83 8.62 6.39 6.48
C SER A 83 8.60 7.90 6.28
N HIS A 84 7.79 8.39 5.33
CA HIS A 84 7.64 9.82 5.07
C HIS A 84 7.05 10.56 6.28
N TRP A 85 6.06 9.95 6.95
CA TRP A 85 5.44 10.53 8.12
C TRP A 85 6.40 10.63 9.31
N ILE A 86 7.17 9.57 9.57
CA ILE A 86 8.21 9.55 10.60
C ILE A 86 9.26 10.62 10.31
N MET A 87 9.74 10.72 9.06
CA MET A 87 10.72 11.75 8.67
C MET A 87 10.15 13.16 8.84
N ALA A 88 8.92 13.41 8.37
CA ALA A 88 8.27 14.72 8.52
C ALA A 88 8.10 15.10 9.99
N ARG A 89 7.77 14.13 10.85
CA ARG A 89 7.69 14.34 12.29
C ARG A 89 9.06 14.66 12.90
N PHE A 90 10.11 13.92 12.57
CA PHE A 90 11.46 14.21 13.04
C PHE A 90 11.94 15.62 12.66
N LEU A 91 11.65 16.06 11.44
CA LEU A 91 11.99 17.40 10.96
C LEU A 91 11.16 18.50 11.63
N SER A 92 9.92 18.18 12.02
CA SER A 92 9.01 19.12 12.70
C SER A 92 9.30 19.22 14.21
N ASP A 93 9.70 18.11 14.83
CA ASP A 93 10.05 18.03 16.26
C ASP A 93 11.46 18.56 16.55
N ASP A 94 12.35 18.64 15.54
CA ASP A 94 13.69 19.24 15.64
C ASP A 94 14.05 20.08 14.38
N PRO A 95 13.81 21.41 14.38
CA PRO A 95 14.18 22.27 13.25
C PRO A 95 15.71 22.36 13.03
N ALA A 96 16.54 21.95 13.99
CA ALA A 96 17.99 21.85 13.82
C ALA A 96 18.41 20.58 13.07
N ALA A 97 17.60 19.51 13.08
CA ALA A 97 17.85 18.30 12.30
C ALA A 97 17.73 18.54 10.78
N ALA A 98 16.77 19.38 10.36
CA ALA A 98 16.64 19.81 8.97
C ALA A 98 17.89 20.56 8.48
N ARG A 99 18.46 21.43 9.35
CA ARG A 99 19.72 22.12 9.07
C ARG A 99 20.92 21.17 8.98
N ARG A 100 20.96 20.12 9.81
CA ARG A 100 22.03 19.10 9.79
C ARG A 100 22.01 18.25 8.52
N LEU A 101 20.85 17.92 7.97
CA LEU A 101 20.73 17.22 6.68
C LEU A 101 21.15 18.11 5.50
N SER A 102 20.87 19.41 5.55
CA SER A 102 21.34 20.37 4.54
C SER A 102 22.82 20.76 4.68
N ALA A 103 23.45 20.41 5.81
CA ALA A 103 24.81 20.81 6.17
C ALA A 103 25.78 19.63 6.18
N PHE A 104 25.48 18.53 5.48
CA PHE A 104 26.46 17.44 5.29
C PHE A 104 27.66 17.97 4.48
N PRO A 105 28.86 18.07 5.08
CA PRO A 105 30.09 18.17 4.30
C PRO A 105 30.40 16.77 3.78
N SER A 106 30.69 16.67 2.50
CA SER A 106 31.21 15.46 1.87
C SER A 106 32.59 15.14 2.45
N GLU A 107 32.69 14.34 3.51
CA GLU A 107 33.94 13.64 3.82
C GLU A 107 33.72 12.40 4.69
N PRO A 108 34.41 11.27 4.42
CA PRO A 108 34.14 10.00 5.07
C PRO A 108 35.13 9.79 6.21
N THR A 109 34.69 9.65 7.47
CA THR A 109 35.51 8.96 8.49
C THR A 109 34.66 8.47 9.67
N SER A 110 34.85 7.18 9.93
CA SER A 110 34.75 6.44 11.19
C SER A 110 33.39 6.29 11.89
N MET A 111 32.92 5.05 11.85
CA MET A 111 32.03 4.45 12.85
C MET A 111 32.47 4.81 14.27
N SER A 112 31.55 5.29 15.11
CA SER A 112 31.14 4.60 16.34
C SER A 112 30.19 5.47 17.17
N ALA A 113 29.28 4.78 17.87
CA ALA A 113 28.55 5.23 19.06
C ALA A 113 27.48 6.32 18.92
N ALA A 114 26.32 5.94 18.36
CA ALA A 114 25.04 6.52 18.77
C ALA A 114 23.91 5.48 18.63
N ALA A 115 24.13 4.31 19.25
CA ALA A 115 23.02 3.49 19.70
C ALA A 115 22.51 4.10 21.02
N MET A 116 21.22 3.95 21.27
CA MET A 116 20.47 4.38 22.48
C MET A 116 19.95 5.82 22.44
N TRP A 117 18.73 6.01 21.92
CA TRP A 117 17.51 6.14 22.74
C TRP A 117 16.34 6.59 21.83
N PHE A 118 15.54 5.63 21.32
CA PHE A 118 14.23 5.95 20.75
C PHE A 118 13.15 5.28 21.59
N PRO A 119 12.15 6.02 22.11
CA PRO A 119 10.98 5.39 22.69
C PRO A 119 10.21 4.67 21.57
N ALA A 120 9.88 3.40 21.80
CA ALA A 120 9.09 2.58 20.89
C ALA A 120 7.67 3.15 20.77
N ILE A 121 7.45 4.04 19.81
CA ILE A 121 6.10 4.36 19.33
C ILE A 121 5.67 3.17 18.49
N ALA A 122 4.83 2.31 19.07
CA ALA A 122 4.30 1.16 18.37
C ALA A 122 3.58 1.61 17.08
N PRO A 123 3.97 1.11 15.90
CA PRO A 123 3.30 1.45 14.66
C PRO A 123 1.87 0.91 14.70
N ARG A 124 0.88 1.80 14.68
CA ARG A 124 -0.53 1.43 14.48
C ARG A 124 -0.70 0.96 13.03
N ARG A 125 -0.34 -0.30 12.76
CA ARG A 125 -0.64 -0.99 11.51
C ARG A 125 -2.10 -0.74 11.13
N ILE A 126 -2.34 -0.48 9.85
CA ILE A 126 -3.67 -0.63 9.28
C ILE A 126 -3.95 -2.13 9.35
N PRO A 127 -5.00 -2.60 10.04
CA PRO A 127 -5.37 -4.00 9.95
C PRO A 127 -5.85 -4.24 8.51
N LEU A 128 -4.95 -4.74 7.67
CA LEU A 128 -5.28 -5.34 6.38
C LEU A 128 -5.58 -6.84 6.52
N ASP A 129 -5.69 -7.33 7.76
CA ASP A 129 -6.07 -8.71 8.04
C ASP A 129 -7.48 -9.03 7.47
N ASP A 130 -8.31 -8.00 7.24
CA ASP A 130 -9.65 -8.09 6.65
C ASP A 130 -9.71 -8.20 5.11
N VAL A 131 -8.59 -8.26 4.38
CA VAL A 131 -8.67 -8.46 2.91
C VAL A 131 -9.33 -9.82 2.58
N ALA A 132 -9.17 -10.83 3.44
CA ALA A 132 -9.88 -12.10 3.32
C ALA A 132 -11.39 -11.94 3.56
N ASP A 133 -11.78 -11.26 4.64
CA ASP A 133 -13.18 -11.01 5.00
C ASP A 133 -13.87 -10.06 3.99
N MET A 134 -13.14 -9.13 3.37
CA MET A 134 -13.64 -8.30 2.28
C MET A 134 -13.86 -9.09 0.99
N ILE A 135 -12.98 -10.06 0.68
CA ILE A 135 -13.15 -10.96 -0.48
C ILE A 135 -14.30 -11.95 -0.23
N ASP A 136 -14.45 -12.47 0.98
CA ASP A 136 -15.53 -13.38 1.34
C ASP A 136 -16.88 -12.67 1.46
N ALA A 137 -16.94 -11.46 2.05
CA ALA A 137 -18.14 -10.63 2.05
C ALA A 137 -18.60 -10.25 0.63
N ALA A 138 -17.65 -10.00 -0.28
CA ALA A 138 -17.97 -9.77 -1.69
C ALA A 138 -18.55 -11.01 -2.39
N ARG A 139 -18.07 -12.22 -2.03
CA ARG A 139 -18.62 -13.50 -2.55
C ARG A 139 -19.98 -13.84 -1.94
N GLU A 140 -20.23 -13.49 -0.69
CA GLU A 140 -21.51 -13.69 0.01
C GLU A 140 -22.61 -12.77 -0.56
N LEU A 141 -22.23 -11.54 -0.96
CA LEU A 141 -23.14 -10.61 -1.65
C LEU A 141 -23.55 -11.12 -3.04
N ASP A 142 -22.61 -11.70 -3.78
CA ASP A 142 -22.86 -12.25 -5.13
C ASP A 142 -23.77 -13.50 -5.10
N ARG A 143 -23.70 -14.31 -4.04
CA ARG A 143 -24.65 -15.42 -3.80
C ARG A 143 -26.06 -14.91 -3.44
N SER A 144 -26.15 -13.77 -2.75
CA SER A 144 -27.44 -13.18 -2.36
C SER A 144 -28.16 -12.49 -3.52
N THR A 145 -27.46 -12.26 -4.64
CA THR A 145 -28.01 -11.64 -5.86
C THR A 145 -28.42 -12.64 -6.93
N VAL A 146 -28.50 -13.94 -6.65
CA VAL A 146 -29.20 -14.89 -7.55
C VAL A 146 -30.70 -14.80 -7.25
N PRO A 147 -31.53 -14.16 -8.10
CA PRO A 147 -32.97 -14.22 -7.91
C PRO A 147 -33.40 -15.68 -8.06
N ALA A 148 -34.08 -16.20 -7.03
CA ALA A 148 -34.80 -17.46 -7.13
C ALA A 148 -35.82 -17.31 -8.26
N ALA A 149 -35.50 -17.92 -9.40
CA ALA A 149 -36.40 -17.99 -10.54
C ALA A 149 -37.69 -18.70 -10.10
N ARG A 150 -38.78 -17.95 -10.14
CA ARG A 150 -40.16 -18.45 -10.16
C ARG A 150 -40.93 -17.68 -11.23
#